data_AF-G0MQJ2-F1
#
_entry.id   AF-G0MQJ2-F1
#
_cell.length_a   1.000
_cell.length_b   1.000
_cell.length_c   1.000
_cell.angle_alpha   90.00
_cell.angle_beta   90.00
_cell.angle_gamma   90.00
#
_symmetry.space_group_name_H-M   'P 1'
#
loop_
_entity.id
_entity.type
_entity.pdbx_description
1 polymer ?
#
loop_
_entity_poly.entity_id
_entity_poly.type
_entity_poly.pdbx_seq_one_letter_code
_entity_poly.pdbx_strand_id
1 'polypeptide(L)'
;MTKDPVKKMNVPFNSRNATALTMMMFSSKPDFNDSSKSRQDHKMEEYRKIINNFVCIFVIESVSFTLANATFHAAYSYIEHARRVGLKFECVEIELLRDKKGDYQKLLTLCSDASELSVDVNYRRNFTFDGFDQFNMDYLSIHALHNIKWLTVDNICALLNCSRLSVDVNWRDKDFNQFLKFLMKSDGRLTWLTFYNNREINPQVVLNGINSIVRVRNEVFEIQRANGVRIKVTYEWFHRKLEVSNI
;
A
#
# COMPACT_ATOMS: atom_id res chain seq x y z
N MET A 1 -40.29 19.26 41.36
CA MET A 1 -39.93 19.12 39.94
C MET A 1 -38.90 18.01 39.81
N THR A 2 -39.37 16.77 39.70
CA THR A 2 -38.57 15.56 39.49
C THR A 2 -38.37 15.39 37.99
N LYS A 3 -37.11 15.37 37.53
CA LYS A 3 -36.76 15.12 36.12
C LYS A 3 -36.77 13.61 35.87
N ASP A 4 -37.62 13.18 34.95
CA ASP A 4 -37.61 11.81 34.45
C ASP A 4 -36.32 11.49 33.68
N PRO A 5 -35.75 10.28 33.82
CA PRO A 5 -34.58 9.88 33.05
C PRO A 5 -35.00 9.49 31.63
N VAL A 6 -34.29 10.05 30.65
CA VAL A 6 -34.44 9.74 29.22
C VAL A 6 -34.14 8.26 29.01
N LYS A 7 -35.18 7.52 28.61
CA LYS A 7 -35.12 6.11 28.23
C LYS A 7 -34.30 5.99 26.93
N LYS A 8 -33.06 5.48 27.02
CA LYS A 8 -32.26 5.15 25.83
C LYS A 8 -32.95 4.01 25.07
N MET A 9 -33.37 4.32 23.85
CA MET A 9 -34.01 3.38 22.94
C MET A 9 -32.91 2.53 22.30
N ASN A 10 -32.70 1.31 22.82
CA ASN A 10 -31.86 0.31 22.17
C ASN A 10 -32.64 -0.26 20.98
N VAL A 11 -32.39 0.29 19.79
CA VAL A 11 -32.80 -0.34 18.54
C VAL A 11 -31.71 -1.35 18.17
N PRO A 12 -32.02 -2.65 18.02
CA PRO A 12 -31.03 -3.63 17.58
C PRO A 12 -30.70 -3.34 16.11
N PHE A 13 -29.54 -2.74 15.86
CA PHE A 13 -29.03 -2.48 14.52
C PHE A 13 -28.38 -3.77 13.99
N ASN A 14 -28.93 -4.30 12.91
CA ASN A 14 -28.52 -5.56 12.31
C ASN A 14 -27.25 -5.33 11.46
N SER A 15 -26.07 -5.62 12.01
CA SER A 15 -24.74 -5.22 11.54
C SER A 15 -24.19 -5.97 10.31
N ARG A 16 -25.03 -6.40 9.36
CA ARG A 16 -24.59 -7.29 8.27
C ARG A 16 -24.26 -6.66 6.93
N ASN A 17 -24.39 -5.34 6.80
CA ASN A 17 -23.98 -4.62 5.59
C ASN A 17 -22.99 -3.51 5.96
N ALA A 18 -21.75 -3.86 6.28
CA ALA A 18 -20.66 -2.87 6.33
C ALA A 18 -20.56 -2.23 4.94
N THR A 19 -21.07 -1.02 4.81
CA THR A 19 -21.12 -0.31 3.52
C THR A 19 -19.78 0.40 3.38
N ALA A 20 -18.88 -0.16 2.58
CA ALA A 20 -17.60 0.49 2.28
C ALA A 20 -17.87 1.75 1.44
N LEU A 21 -17.38 2.90 1.89
CA LEU A 21 -17.42 4.13 1.11
C LEU A 21 -16.17 4.25 0.25
N THR A 22 -16.35 4.20 -1.07
CA THR A 22 -15.29 4.58 -2.01
C THR A 22 -15.37 6.09 -2.22
N MET A 23 -14.49 6.85 -1.56
CA MET A 23 -14.33 8.28 -1.86
C MET A 23 -13.31 8.45 -2.97
N MET A 24 -13.80 8.60 -4.20
CA MET A 24 -13.00 9.19 -5.28
C MET A 24 -12.90 10.69 -5.01
N MET A 25 -11.80 11.12 -4.39
CA MET A 25 -11.48 12.53 -4.33
C MET A 25 -11.16 12.97 -5.76
N PHE A 26 -12.08 13.74 -6.36
CA PHE A 26 -11.87 14.34 -7.67
C PHE A 26 -10.61 15.20 -7.60
N SER A 27 -9.49 14.62 -8.02
CA SER A 27 -8.30 15.35 -8.41
C SER A 27 -8.63 16.06 -9.72
N SER A 28 -9.48 17.09 -9.66
CA SER A 28 -9.38 18.20 -10.60
C SER A 28 -7.93 18.63 -10.51
N LYS A 29 -7.08 18.27 -11.49
CA LYS A 29 -5.63 18.58 -11.51
C LYS A 29 -5.45 19.95 -10.88
N PRO A 30 -5.01 20.05 -9.62
CA PRO A 30 -5.09 21.33 -9.00
C PRO A 30 -3.95 22.10 -9.63
N ASP A 31 -4.26 23.21 -10.28
CA ASP A 31 -3.29 24.26 -10.54
C ASP A 31 -2.80 24.76 -9.18
N PHE A 32 -1.90 23.98 -8.57
CA PHE A 32 -1.33 24.22 -7.25
C PHE A 32 -0.26 25.30 -7.29
N ASN A 33 -0.01 25.90 -8.46
CA ASN A 33 0.89 27.03 -8.57
C ASN A 33 0.30 28.33 -8.02
N ASP A 34 -1.03 28.42 -7.77
CA ASP A 34 -1.63 29.64 -7.22
C ASP A 34 -2.94 29.41 -6.43
N SER A 35 -2.90 28.54 -5.41
CA SER A 35 -4.04 28.40 -4.49
C SER A 35 -3.66 28.87 -3.09
N SER A 36 -4.18 30.03 -2.70
CA SER A 36 -4.03 30.58 -1.35
C SER A 36 -4.39 29.55 -0.27
N LYS A 37 -3.68 29.61 0.87
CA LYS A 37 -3.88 28.77 2.05
C LYS A 37 -5.37 28.65 2.45
N SER A 38 -6.12 29.75 2.32
CA SER A 38 -7.56 29.78 2.63
C SER A 38 -8.40 28.81 1.78
N ARG A 39 -8.04 28.59 0.50
CA ARG A 39 -8.76 27.65 -0.37
C ARG A 39 -8.51 26.20 0.04
N GLN A 40 -7.31 25.88 0.50
CA GLN A 40 -6.97 24.54 0.99
C GLN A 40 -7.67 24.26 2.32
N ASP A 41 -7.65 25.23 3.24
CA ASP A 41 -8.34 25.14 4.53
C ASP A 41 -9.86 24.93 4.34
N HIS A 42 -10.47 25.65 3.39
CA HIS A 42 -11.89 25.49 3.07
C HIS A 42 -12.22 24.08 2.55
N LYS A 43 -11.45 23.56 1.58
CA LYS A 43 -11.64 22.19 1.06
C LYS A 43 -11.47 21.14 2.15
N MET A 44 -10.53 21.34 3.07
CA MET A 44 -10.31 20.43 4.20
C MET A 44 -11.50 20.45 5.16
N GLU A 45 -12.08 21.63 5.42
CA GLU A 45 -13.26 21.75 6.26
C GLU A 45 -14.49 21.10 5.64
N GLU A 46 -14.71 21.26 4.33
CA GLU A 46 -15.75 20.54 3.60
C GLU A 46 -15.57 19.03 3.71
N TYR A 47 -14.35 18.53 3.50
CA TYR A 47 -14.04 17.10 3.67
C TYR A 47 -14.39 16.61 5.09
N ARG A 48 -13.98 17.34 6.14
CA ARG A 48 -14.27 16.98 7.52
C ARG A 48 -15.77 16.89 7.77
N LYS A 49 -16.54 17.88 7.29
CA LYS A 49 -18.00 17.87 7.41
C LYS A 49 -18.61 16.66 6.71
N ILE A 50 -18.15 16.36 5.50
CA ILE A 50 -18.62 15.22 4.72
C ILE A 50 -18.34 13.91 5.48
N ILE A 51 -17.10 13.67 5.90
CA ILE A 51 -16.72 12.45 6.64
C ILE A 51 -17.49 12.32 7.96
N ASN A 52 -17.57 13.40 8.74
CA ASN A 52 -18.32 13.38 10.00
C ASN A 52 -19.80 13.07 9.77
N ASN A 53 -20.42 13.67 8.74
CA ASN A 53 -21.79 13.35 8.38
C ASN A 53 -21.92 11.88 7.95
N PHE A 54 -20.95 11.34 7.20
CA PHE A 54 -20.97 9.95 6.78
C PHE A 54 -20.88 8.98 7.96
N VAL A 55 -19.93 9.19 8.86
CA VAL A 55 -19.77 8.37 10.07
C VAL A 55 -21.01 8.46 10.96
N CYS A 56 -21.57 9.66 11.17
CA CYS A 56 -22.72 9.86 12.06
C CYS A 56 -24.05 9.37 11.48
N ILE A 57 -24.30 9.59 10.18
CA ILE A 57 -25.60 9.33 9.55
C ILE A 57 -25.67 7.91 8.99
N PHE A 58 -24.61 7.47 8.31
CA PHE A 58 -24.60 6.21 7.57
C PHE A 58 -23.88 5.08 8.30
N VAL A 59 -23.28 5.35 9.47
CA VAL A 59 -22.61 4.35 10.33
C VAL A 59 -21.53 3.59 9.55
N ILE A 60 -20.71 4.34 8.83
CA ILE A 60 -19.63 3.79 8.01
C ILE A 60 -18.46 3.41 8.92
N GLU A 61 -17.96 2.19 8.77
CA GLU A 61 -16.86 1.65 9.60
C GLU A 61 -15.52 1.60 8.83
N SER A 62 -15.56 1.61 7.50
CA SER A 62 -14.36 1.54 6.64
C SER A 62 -14.44 2.51 5.46
N VAL A 63 -13.26 2.90 4.97
CA VAL A 63 -13.11 3.81 3.83
C VAL A 63 -11.96 3.35 2.93
N SER A 64 -12.09 3.64 1.64
CA SER A 64 -11.01 3.51 0.66
C SER A 64 -10.60 4.87 0.10
N PHE A 65 -9.30 5.03 -0.16
CA PHE A 65 -8.69 6.27 -0.63
C PHE A 65 -7.89 6.03 -1.92
N THR A 66 -8.20 6.81 -2.95
CA THR A 66 -7.31 6.99 -4.12
C THR A 66 -6.76 8.40 -4.12
N LEU A 67 -5.50 8.55 -3.72
CA LEU A 67 -4.81 9.83 -3.50
C LEU A 67 -3.66 10.03 -4.49
N ALA A 68 -3.79 9.47 -5.70
CA ALA A 68 -2.88 9.75 -6.80
C ALA A 68 -2.79 11.27 -7.04
N ASN A 69 -1.59 11.79 -7.25
CA ASN A 69 -1.30 13.23 -7.41
C ASN A 69 -1.63 14.15 -6.21
N ALA A 70 -2.13 13.64 -5.08
CA ALA A 70 -2.42 14.48 -3.92
C ALA A 70 -1.13 15.14 -3.38
N THR A 71 -1.26 16.32 -2.76
CA THR A 71 -0.14 16.84 -1.95
C THR A 71 0.01 16.01 -0.69
N PHE A 72 1.25 15.89 -0.20
CA PHE A 72 1.51 15.24 1.09
C PHE A 72 0.58 15.77 2.19
N HIS A 73 0.44 17.09 2.32
CA HIS A 73 -0.41 17.69 3.34
C HIS A 73 -1.89 17.31 3.20
N ALA A 74 -2.42 17.26 1.97
CA ALA A 74 -3.80 16.86 1.74
C ALA A 74 -3.99 15.37 2.07
N ALA A 75 -3.15 14.49 1.50
CA ALA A 75 -3.20 13.06 1.74
C ALA A 75 -3.10 12.72 3.24
N TYR A 76 -2.11 13.30 3.93
CA TYR A 76 -1.93 13.15 5.36
C TYR A 76 -3.16 13.62 6.14
N SER A 77 -3.68 14.81 5.83
CA SER A 77 -4.82 15.38 6.56
C SER A 77 -6.11 14.56 6.39
N TYR A 78 -6.35 14.01 5.20
CA TYR A 78 -7.51 13.16 4.94
C TYR A 78 -7.42 11.84 5.72
N ILE A 79 -6.31 11.12 5.58
CA ILE A 79 -6.10 9.85 6.27
C ILE A 79 -6.09 10.05 7.79
N GLU A 80 -5.40 11.07 8.29
CA GLU A 80 -5.34 11.38 9.72
C GLU A 80 -6.74 11.68 10.28
N HIS A 81 -7.56 12.46 9.57
CA HIS A 81 -8.91 12.76 10.03
C HIS A 81 -9.81 11.52 10.02
N ALA A 82 -9.78 10.72 8.95
CA ALA A 82 -10.53 9.47 8.88
C ALA A 82 -10.15 8.51 10.03
N ARG A 83 -8.86 8.40 10.35
CA ARG A 83 -8.38 7.65 11.52
C ARG A 83 -8.95 8.20 12.83
N ARG A 84 -8.96 9.53 13.01
CA ARG A 84 -9.47 10.19 14.23
C ARG A 84 -10.96 9.93 14.48
N VAL A 85 -11.76 9.78 13.41
CA VAL A 85 -13.18 9.45 13.53
C VAL A 85 -13.45 7.95 13.60
N GLY A 86 -12.40 7.12 13.70
CA GLY A 86 -12.52 5.69 13.94
C GLY A 86 -12.74 4.83 12.69
N LEU A 87 -12.55 5.39 11.48
CA LEU A 87 -12.66 4.63 10.25
C LEU A 87 -11.47 3.69 10.08
N LYS A 88 -11.75 2.45 9.67
CA LYS A 88 -10.75 1.49 9.20
C LYS A 88 -10.40 1.76 7.74
N PHE A 89 -9.19 1.42 7.33
CA PHE A 89 -8.75 1.60 5.95
C PHE A 89 -8.82 0.27 5.21
N GLU A 90 -9.67 0.21 4.20
CA GLU A 90 -9.79 -0.99 3.37
C GLU A 90 -8.73 -0.97 2.27
N CYS A 91 -8.75 0.04 1.41
CA CYS A 91 -7.74 0.22 0.38
C CYS A 91 -7.21 1.67 0.38
N VAL A 92 -5.89 1.82 0.30
CA VAL A 92 -5.23 3.12 0.21
C VAL A 92 -4.25 3.12 -0.95
N GLU A 93 -4.42 4.06 -1.88
CA GLU A 93 -3.50 4.27 -3.00
C GLU A 93 -2.89 5.67 -2.88
N ILE A 94 -1.56 5.75 -2.80
CA ILE A 94 -0.83 7.01 -2.65
C ILE A 94 0.32 7.11 -3.64
N GLU A 95 0.64 8.35 -4.04
CA GLU A 95 1.82 8.65 -4.86
C GLU A 95 2.82 9.50 -4.07
N LEU A 96 4.07 9.04 -4.00
CA LEU A 96 5.18 9.76 -3.38
C LEU A 96 5.89 10.61 -4.42
N LEU A 97 5.58 11.91 -4.45
CA LEU A 97 6.05 12.86 -5.47
C LEU A 97 7.38 13.53 -5.11
N ARG A 98 8.21 13.80 -6.14
CA ARG A 98 9.56 14.42 -6.09
C ARG A 98 9.66 15.72 -5.28
N ASP A 99 8.69 16.62 -5.42
CA ASP A 99 8.91 18.04 -5.10
C ASP A 99 8.39 18.46 -3.72
N LYS A 100 7.82 17.52 -2.95
CA LYS A 100 7.21 17.83 -1.67
C LYS A 100 8.13 17.26 -0.58
N LYS A 101 8.73 18.16 0.24
CA LYS A 101 9.44 17.83 1.50
C LYS A 101 8.46 17.26 2.55
N GLY A 102 7.62 16.32 2.15
CA GLY A 102 6.70 15.62 3.03
C GLY A 102 7.46 14.57 3.81
N ASP A 103 7.09 14.42 5.07
CA ASP A 103 7.54 13.32 5.92
C ASP A 103 6.77 12.06 5.52
N TYR A 104 7.10 11.49 4.35
CA TYR A 104 6.39 10.33 3.80
C TYR A 104 6.44 9.12 4.73
N GLN A 105 7.40 9.05 5.65
CA GLN A 105 7.40 8.02 6.69
C GLN A 105 6.13 8.12 7.54
N LYS A 106 5.76 9.32 8.00
CA LYS A 106 4.51 9.53 8.75
C LYS A 106 3.26 9.11 7.96
N LEU A 107 3.22 9.42 6.67
CA LEU A 107 2.10 9.02 5.82
C LEU A 107 2.01 7.49 5.71
N LEU A 108 3.15 6.82 5.46
CA LEU A 108 3.21 5.36 5.40
C LEU A 108 2.83 4.71 6.73
N THR A 109 3.29 5.25 7.85
CA THR A 109 2.89 4.80 9.19
C THR A 109 1.40 5.00 9.44
N LEU A 110 0.78 6.05 8.92
CA LEU A 110 -0.69 6.20 9.02
C LEU A 110 -1.43 5.12 8.22
N CYS A 111 -0.84 4.65 7.12
CA CYS A 111 -1.41 3.62 6.25
C CYS A 111 -1.08 2.18 6.68
N SER A 112 -0.27 1.96 7.73
CA SER A 112 0.18 0.62 8.14
C SER A 112 -0.95 -0.33 8.50
N ASP A 113 -2.06 0.23 8.96
CA ASP A 113 -3.24 -0.48 9.47
C ASP A 113 -4.28 -0.75 8.37
N ALA A 114 -3.98 -0.43 7.11
CA ALA A 114 -4.88 -0.70 5.97
C ALA A 114 -4.89 -2.18 5.58
N SER A 115 -6.02 -2.68 5.07
CA SER A 115 -6.08 -4.04 4.51
C SER A 115 -5.30 -4.15 3.20
N GLU A 116 -5.34 -3.11 2.37
CA GLU A 116 -4.59 -3.01 1.12
C GLU A 116 -3.92 -1.64 0.98
N LEU A 117 -2.66 -1.63 0.56
CA LEU A 117 -1.89 -0.40 0.30
C LEU A 117 -1.18 -0.50 -1.05
N SER A 118 -1.37 0.50 -1.90
CA SER A 118 -0.60 0.71 -3.13
C SER A 118 0.19 2.01 -3.03
N VAL A 119 1.50 1.93 -3.25
CA VAL A 119 2.43 3.07 -3.17
C VAL A 119 3.15 3.22 -4.52
N ASP A 120 2.82 4.29 -5.23
CA ASP A 120 3.55 4.70 -6.43
C ASP A 120 4.66 5.68 -6.05
N VAL A 121 5.91 5.28 -6.29
CA VAL A 121 7.10 6.04 -5.91
C VAL A 121 7.65 6.76 -7.14
N ASN A 122 7.26 8.02 -7.28
CA ASN A 122 7.74 8.93 -8.31
C ASN A 122 8.83 9.86 -7.75
N TYR A 123 9.80 9.26 -7.06
CA TYR A 123 10.83 9.96 -6.30
C TYR A 123 12.24 9.52 -6.72
N ARG A 124 13.10 10.46 -7.14
CA ARG A 124 14.47 10.19 -7.62
C ARG A 124 15.55 10.24 -6.54
N ARG A 125 15.24 10.70 -5.34
CA ARG A 125 16.22 10.83 -4.25
C ARG A 125 16.18 9.59 -3.36
N ASN A 126 17.20 9.46 -2.52
CA ASN A 126 17.29 8.41 -1.51
C ASN A 126 16.17 8.62 -0.48
N PHE A 127 15.06 7.92 -0.65
CA PHE A 127 14.06 7.71 0.39
C PHE A 127 14.56 6.62 1.33
N THR A 128 14.25 6.68 2.61
CA THR A 128 14.50 5.56 3.54
C THR A 128 13.28 5.42 4.42
N PHE A 129 12.85 4.19 4.66
CA PHE A 129 11.77 3.85 5.57
C PHE A 129 12.17 2.56 6.28
N ASP A 130 12.18 2.62 7.60
CA ASP A 130 12.58 1.55 8.51
C ASP A 130 11.38 0.87 9.18
N GLY A 131 10.17 1.43 9.08
CA GLY A 131 8.95 0.89 9.68
C GLY A 131 8.21 -0.16 8.85
N PHE A 132 8.90 -0.88 7.95
CA PHE A 132 8.26 -1.90 7.09
C PHE A 132 7.73 -3.10 7.88
N ASP A 133 8.31 -3.38 9.05
CA ASP A 133 7.88 -4.41 9.98
C ASP A 133 6.48 -4.16 10.56
N GLN A 134 6.03 -2.90 10.57
CA GLN A 134 4.69 -2.51 11.03
C GLN A 134 3.59 -2.91 10.05
N PHE A 135 3.92 -3.26 8.81
CA PHE A 135 2.94 -3.58 7.79
C PHE A 135 2.42 -5.01 7.97
N ASN A 136 1.13 -5.13 8.25
CA ASN A 136 0.45 -6.40 8.47
C ASN A 136 -0.88 -6.44 7.70
N MET A 137 -0.76 -6.35 6.38
CA MET A 137 -1.88 -6.15 5.46
C MET A 137 -2.07 -7.33 4.52
N ASP A 138 -3.24 -7.42 3.89
CA ASP A 138 -3.57 -8.51 2.97
C ASP A 138 -2.96 -8.30 1.58
N TYR A 139 -2.72 -7.05 1.19
CA TYR A 139 -2.02 -6.71 -0.04
C TYR A 139 -1.18 -5.44 0.11
N LEU A 140 0.09 -5.54 -0.28
CA LEU A 140 0.98 -4.39 -0.42
C LEU A 140 1.56 -4.34 -1.83
N SER A 141 1.41 -3.19 -2.49
CA SER A 141 2.08 -2.88 -3.76
C SER A 141 3.01 -1.69 -3.58
N ILE A 142 4.26 -1.82 -4.02
CA ILE A 142 5.22 -0.71 -4.09
C ILE A 142 5.80 -0.68 -5.50
N HIS A 143 5.34 0.27 -6.30
CA HIS A 143 5.85 0.49 -7.65
C HIS A 143 6.77 1.72 -7.66
N ALA A 144 7.85 1.69 -8.43
CA ALA A 144 8.64 2.90 -8.66
C ALA A 144 9.10 3.02 -10.10
N LEU A 145 8.96 4.24 -10.63
CA LEU A 145 9.32 4.56 -12.01
C LEU A 145 10.83 4.59 -12.26
N HIS A 146 11.64 4.57 -11.20
CA HIS A 146 13.09 4.75 -11.27
C HIS A 146 13.82 3.73 -10.40
N ASN A 147 15.11 3.54 -10.69
CA ASN A 147 15.95 2.56 -10.00
C ASN A 147 15.85 2.69 -8.47
N ILE A 148 15.13 1.76 -7.84
CA ILE A 148 14.93 1.69 -6.39
C ILE A 148 16.19 1.12 -5.75
N LYS A 149 17.06 2.01 -5.28
CA LYS A 149 18.23 1.61 -4.46
C LYS A 149 17.92 1.51 -2.97
N TRP A 150 16.82 2.10 -2.54
CA TRP A 150 16.50 2.22 -1.12
C TRP A 150 15.72 1.03 -0.56
N LEU A 151 15.10 0.21 -1.42
CA LEU A 151 14.39 -1.00 -1.03
C LEU A 151 15.36 -2.18 -1.05
N THR A 152 15.98 -2.42 0.10
CA THR A 152 16.97 -3.48 0.30
C THR A 152 16.30 -4.84 0.49
N VAL A 153 17.10 -5.92 0.48
CA VAL A 153 16.65 -7.27 0.84
C VAL A 153 16.02 -7.26 2.23
N ASP A 154 16.65 -6.62 3.20
CA ASP A 154 16.16 -6.56 4.59
C ASP A 154 14.80 -5.84 4.69
N ASN A 155 14.61 -4.76 3.92
CA ASN A 155 13.32 -4.06 3.87
C ASN A 155 12.21 -4.97 3.33
N ILE A 156 12.48 -5.76 2.30
CA ILE A 156 11.50 -6.73 1.78
C ILE A 156 11.29 -7.90 2.75
N CYS A 157 12.32 -8.34 3.46
CA CYS A 157 12.18 -9.34 4.52
C CYS A 157 11.27 -8.86 5.66
N ALA A 158 11.29 -7.57 5.99
CA ALA A 158 10.38 -7.00 6.98
C ALA A 158 8.90 -7.02 6.53
N LEU A 159 8.64 -7.13 5.23
CA LEU A 159 7.30 -7.19 4.63
C LEU A 159 6.68 -8.59 4.62
N LEU A 160 7.34 -9.61 5.17
CA LEU A 160 6.80 -10.98 5.20
C LEU A 160 5.56 -11.17 6.07
N ASN A 161 5.21 -10.15 6.87
CA ASN A 161 3.95 -10.07 7.60
C ASN A 161 2.75 -9.81 6.68
N CYS A 162 2.97 -9.32 5.46
CA CYS A 162 1.91 -9.16 4.47
C CYS A 162 1.51 -10.50 3.84
N SER A 163 0.23 -10.68 3.53
CA SER A 163 -0.26 -11.91 2.87
C SER A 163 0.14 -11.98 1.39
N ARG A 164 0.08 -10.84 0.70
CA ARG A 164 0.42 -10.69 -0.73
C ARG A 164 1.31 -9.46 -0.92
N LEU A 165 2.38 -9.60 -1.70
CA LEU A 165 3.35 -8.54 -1.94
C LEU A 165 3.65 -8.38 -3.43
N SER A 166 3.62 -7.15 -3.92
CA SER A 166 3.98 -6.75 -5.28
C SER A 166 4.99 -5.61 -5.18
N VAL A 167 6.23 -5.82 -5.62
CA VAL A 167 7.28 -4.81 -5.44
C VAL A 167 8.19 -4.70 -6.64
N ASP A 168 8.50 -3.46 -7.01
CA ASP A 168 9.57 -3.16 -7.94
C ASP A 168 10.92 -3.27 -7.19
N VAL A 169 11.90 -3.96 -7.77
CA VAL A 169 13.25 -4.11 -7.22
C VAL A 169 14.30 -3.96 -8.32
N ASN A 170 15.52 -3.59 -7.95
CA ASN A 170 16.69 -3.62 -8.85
C ASN A 170 17.77 -4.52 -8.25
N TRP A 171 17.40 -5.77 -8.00
CA TRP A 171 18.24 -6.77 -7.35
C TRP A 171 19.01 -7.60 -8.37
N ARG A 172 20.17 -8.11 -7.95
CA ARG A 172 20.95 -9.12 -8.69
C ARG A 172 20.53 -10.52 -8.25
N ASP A 173 20.93 -11.53 -9.02
CA ASP A 173 20.64 -12.94 -8.69
C ASP A 173 21.00 -13.32 -7.25
N LYS A 174 22.14 -12.81 -6.74
CA LYS A 174 22.58 -13.06 -5.35
C LYS A 174 21.57 -12.53 -4.32
N ASP A 175 21.04 -11.33 -4.55
CA ASP A 175 20.12 -10.65 -3.63
C ASP A 175 18.76 -11.39 -3.62
N PHE A 176 18.28 -11.81 -4.80
CA PHE A 176 17.11 -12.70 -4.92
C PHE A 176 17.33 -14.04 -4.21
N ASN A 177 18.45 -14.71 -4.45
CA ASN A 177 18.75 -15.99 -3.78
C ASN A 177 18.79 -15.84 -2.26
N GLN A 178 19.39 -14.75 -1.77
CA GLN A 178 19.42 -14.42 -0.34
C GLN A 178 18.00 -14.25 0.22
N PHE A 179 17.17 -13.45 -0.44
CA PHE A 179 15.78 -13.24 -0.04
C PHE A 179 14.99 -14.57 -0.03
N LEU A 180 15.07 -15.37 -1.09
CA LEU A 180 14.34 -16.65 -1.16
C LEU A 180 14.80 -17.61 -0.06
N LYS A 181 16.10 -17.69 0.24
CA LYS A 181 16.61 -18.51 1.36
C LYS A 181 16.10 -18.03 2.71
N PHE A 182 15.95 -16.72 2.90
CA PHE A 182 15.33 -16.16 4.10
C PHE A 182 13.85 -16.51 4.17
N LEU A 183 13.11 -16.29 3.08
CA LEU A 183 11.69 -16.61 2.94
C LEU A 183 11.39 -18.08 3.27
N MET A 184 12.24 -19.00 2.81
CA MET A 184 12.08 -20.44 3.08
C MET A 184 12.20 -20.81 4.57
N LYS A 185 12.86 -19.98 5.37
CA LYS A 185 13.03 -20.16 6.82
C LYS A 185 12.01 -19.37 7.64
N SER A 186 11.31 -18.43 7.01
CA SER A 186 10.35 -17.55 7.69
C SER A 186 9.00 -18.24 7.89
N ASP A 187 8.39 -17.96 9.04
CA ASP A 187 7.02 -18.30 9.42
C ASP A 187 6.00 -17.20 9.07
N GLY A 188 6.40 -16.18 8.30
CA GLY A 188 5.55 -15.06 7.91
C GLY A 188 4.30 -15.45 7.11
N ARG A 189 3.40 -14.50 6.90
CA ARG A 189 2.09 -14.71 6.27
C ARG A 189 2.11 -14.75 4.73
N LEU A 190 3.24 -14.46 4.11
CA LEU A 190 3.34 -14.34 2.66
C LEU A 190 2.93 -15.63 1.92
N THR A 191 1.97 -15.50 1.00
CA THR A 191 1.45 -16.57 0.12
C THR A 191 1.59 -16.23 -1.35
N TRP A 192 1.76 -14.95 -1.70
CA TRP A 192 1.92 -14.50 -3.07
C TRP A 192 2.92 -13.37 -3.16
N LEU A 193 3.81 -13.46 -4.14
CA LEU A 193 4.90 -12.52 -4.33
C LEU A 193 5.10 -12.22 -5.82
N THR A 194 5.10 -10.94 -6.17
CA THR A 194 5.50 -10.48 -7.51
C THR A 194 6.63 -9.50 -7.38
N PHE A 195 7.70 -9.78 -8.11
CA PHE A 195 8.82 -8.87 -8.27
C PHE A 195 8.80 -8.31 -9.68
N TYR A 196 8.88 -7.00 -9.79
CA TYR A 196 9.19 -6.35 -11.05
C TYR A 196 10.66 -5.97 -11.03
N ASN A 197 11.44 -6.49 -11.97
CA ASN A 197 12.87 -6.20 -12.04
C ASN A 197 13.24 -5.66 -13.41
N ASN A 198 14.12 -4.66 -13.42
CA ASN A 198 14.69 -4.13 -14.66
C ASN A 198 15.88 -4.95 -15.16
N ARG A 199 16.36 -5.91 -14.36
CA ARG A 199 17.41 -6.85 -14.76
C ARG A 199 16.82 -8.19 -15.13
N GLU A 200 17.38 -8.80 -16.17
CA GLU A 200 17.21 -10.22 -16.40
C GLU A 200 17.79 -10.99 -15.21
N ILE A 201 17.03 -11.96 -14.74
CA ILE A 201 17.38 -12.80 -13.60
C ILE A 201 17.64 -14.21 -14.11
N ASN A 202 18.75 -14.81 -13.69
CA ASN A 202 19.03 -16.21 -14.00
C ASN A 202 18.35 -17.13 -12.97
N PRO A 203 17.29 -17.89 -13.35
CA PRO A 203 16.56 -18.72 -12.39
C PRO A 203 17.44 -19.80 -11.76
N GLN A 204 18.44 -20.33 -12.49
CA GLN A 204 19.34 -21.36 -11.95
C GLN A 204 20.21 -20.82 -10.81
N VAL A 205 20.67 -19.57 -10.92
CA VAL A 205 21.46 -18.92 -9.87
C VAL A 205 20.56 -18.54 -8.70
N VAL A 206 19.39 -17.96 -8.98
CA VAL A 206 18.43 -17.55 -7.94
C VAL A 206 17.88 -18.71 -7.13
N LEU A 207 17.65 -19.85 -7.76
CA LEU A 207 17.09 -21.04 -7.12
C LEU A 207 18.17 -21.96 -6.53
N ASN A 208 19.46 -21.63 -6.66
CA ASN A 208 20.54 -22.46 -6.15
C ASN A 208 20.45 -22.65 -4.62
N GLY A 209 20.32 -23.92 -4.21
CA GLY A 209 20.17 -24.31 -2.80
C GLY A 209 18.74 -24.16 -2.26
N ILE A 210 17.73 -23.98 -3.11
CA ILE A 210 16.31 -24.03 -2.75
C ILE A 210 15.75 -25.41 -3.15
N ASN A 211 15.59 -26.30 -2.17
CA ASN A 211 15.20 -27.70 -2.42
C ASN A 211 13.69 -27.92 -2.55
N SER A 212 12.87 -26.87 -2.46
CA SER A 212 11.41 -26.97 -2.27
C SER A 212 10.63 -26.34 -3.43
N ILE A 213 11.15 -26.51 -4.65
CA ILE A 213 10.56 -26.00 -5.88
C ILE A 213 9.49 -27.00 -6.35
N VAL A 214 8.24 -26.53 -6.40
CA VAL A 214 7.10 -27.35 -6.83
C VAL A 214 6.96 -27.29 -8.35
N ARG A 215 7.21 -26.12 -8.94
CA ARG A 215 6.99 -25.88 -10.38
C ARG A 215 7.80 -24.68 -10.86
N VAL A 216 8.34 -24.79 -12.07
CA VAL A 216 8.94 -23.68 -12.83
C VAL A 216 8.26 -23.65 -14.19
N ARG A 217 7.65 -22.50 -14.56
CA ARG A 217 7.14 -22.26 -15.91
C ARG A 217 7.37 -20.80 -16.28
N ASN A 218 8.15 -20.57 -17.33
CA ASN A 218 8.46 -19.23 -17.82
C ASN A 218 8.98 -18.35 -16.66
N GLU A 219 8.31 -17.21 -16.43
CA GLU A 219 8.59 -16.17 -15.43
C GLU A 219 7.93 -16.42 -14.06
N VAL A 220 7.38 -17.62 -13.85
CA VAL A 220 6.70 -18.00 -12.62
C VAL A 220 7.31 -19.26 -12.04
N PHE A 221 7.64 -19.21 -10.75
CA PHE A 221 7.95 -20.41 -9.99
C PHE A 221 7.14 -20.48 -8.70
N GLU A 222 6.85 -21.71 -8.27
CA GLU A 222 6.12 -22.00 -7.05
C GLU A 222 7.05 -22.72 -6.08
N ILE A 223 7.23 -22.16 -4.89
CA ILE A 223 8.01 -22.76 -3.81
C ILE A 223 7.07 -23.14 -2.67
N GLN A 224 7.39 -24.21 -1.96
CA GLN A 224 6.62 -24.65 -0.79
C GLN A 224 7.49 -24.61 0.46
N ARG A 225 7.08 -23.83 1.46
CA ARG A 225 7.74 -23.76 2.76
C ARG A 225 7.54 -25.04 3.58
N ALA A 226 8.37 -25.23 4.61
CA ALA A 226 8.27 -26.39 5.50
C ALA A 226 6.91 -26.48 6.23
N ASN A 227 6.25 -25.36 6.47
CA ASN A 227 4.89 -25.30 7.04
C ASN A 227 3.77 -25.61 6.02
N GLY A 228 4.12 -26.01 4.79
CA GLY A 228 3.18 -26.37 3.74
C GLY A 228 2.65 -25.20 2.92
N VAL A 229 2.89 -23.94 3.34
CA VAL A 229 2.46 -22.76 2.58
C VAL A 229 3.18 -22.69 1.24
N ARG A 230 2.39 -22.59 0.17
CA ARG A 230 2.89 -22.39 -1.18
C ARG A 230 2.97 -20.91 -1.50
N ILE A 231 4.07 -20.52 -2.11
CA ILE A 231 4.32 -19.15 -2.54
C ILE A 231 4.50 -19.16 -4.04
N LYS A 232 3.61 -18.42 -4.72
CA LYS A 232 3.77 -18.11 -6.13
C LYS A 232 4.69 -16.91 -6.25
N VAL A 233 5.83 -17.09 -6.90
CA VAL A 233 6.77 -16.02 -7.23
C VAL A 233 6.69 -15.76 -8.73
N THR A 234 6.25 -14.55 -9.08
CA THR A 234 6.31 -14.05 -10.46
C THR A 234 7.43 -13.04 -10.54
N TYR A 235 8.27 -13.13 -11.57
CA TYR A 235 9.24 -12.09 -11.87
C TYR A 235 8.97 -11.52 -13.25
N GLU A 236 8.61 -10.25 -13.35
CA GLU A 236 8.33 -9.61 -14.63
C GLU A 236 9.51 -8.72 -15.02
N TRP A 237 9.96 -8.85 -16.27
CA TRP A 237 10.99 -7.99 -16.83
C TRP A 237 10.36 -6.79 -17.53
N PHE A 238 10.71 -5.58 -17.11
CA PHE A 238 10.24 -4.33 -17.73
C PHE A 238 10.87 -4.12 -19.13
N HIS A 239 10.51 -4.93 -20.12
CA HIS A 239 10.57 -4.51 -21.52
C HIS A 239 9.20 -4.04 -21.97
N ARG A 240 8.77 -2.88 -21.46
CA ARG A 240 7.86 -2.05 -22.27
C ARG A 240 8.65 -1.59 -23.48
N LYS A 241 8.51 -2.32 -24.58
CA LYS A 241 8.50 -1.72 -25.92
C LYS A 241 7.58 -0.50 -25.84
N LEU A 242 8.16 0.70 -25.75
CA LEU A 242 7.53 1.88 -26.28
C LEU A 242 7.56 1.71 -27.80
N GLU A 243 6.71 0.84 -28.33
CA GLU A 243 6.29 0.94 -29.73
C GLU A 243 5.42 2.18 -29.79
N VAL A 244 6.09 3.32 -30.03
CA VAL A 244 5.44 4.53 -30.52
C VAL A 244 4.94 4.17 -31.91
N SER A 245 3.71 3.68 -31.99
CA SER A 245 2.97 3.69 -33.24
C SER A 245 2.79 5.16 -33.61
N ASN A 246 3.61 5.66 -34.53
CA ASN A 246 3.33 6.90 -35.22
C ASN A 246 1.98 6.72 -35.92
N ILE A 247 0.96 7.44 -35.45
CA ILE A 247 -0.27 7.71 -36.19
C ILE A 247 -0.04 8.99 -36.97
#